data_AF-A0A519VQQ2-F1
#
_entry.id   AF-A0A519VQQ2-F1
#
_cell.length_a   1.000
_cell.length_b   1.000
_cell.length_c   1.000
_cell.angle_alpha   90.00
_cell.angle_beta   90.00
_cell.angle_gamma   90.00
#
_symmetry.space_group_name_H-M   'P 1'
#
loop_
_entity.id
_entity.type
_entity.pdbx_description
1 polymer ?
#
loop_
_entity_poly.entity_id
_entity_poly.type
_entity_poly.pdbx_seq_one_letter_code
_entity_poly.pdbx_strand_id
1 'polypeptide(L)'
;MTLPWGTTLAEAAARLAGRPQWPPYGGWPNLRLACTRALGLAASECNLRAPAHARPVLQASYQLVAPPGYAGRPAEASQWQEPLTARLGPPTHAEVVERPEAARSGMVVYAARWQWAGMRLSLSTYGGIRPEAGGPVAAGLFLDWEDERAAAHPYAVAAAREAAQLAAVAGPAVEAVVFQLTQAQVPYTHFDFNQPQPPTDEQRRAQRALYREHLLETPPYFQQRLAAPEVALWPVPGRAAWAVSTRWDTLVLPLATPPSIELLTAQPGRGRGYVQLDIGTLRLTDALAAPALPALANALARLPGVAVGHREDYDGW
;
A
#
# COMPACT_ATOMS: atom_id res chain seq x y z
N MET A 1 -11.74 -8.56 20.53
CA MET A 1 -11.03 -9.43 19.57
C MET A 1 -9.55 -9.15 19.73
N THR A 2 -8.71 -10.17 19.87
CA THR A 2 -7.26 -10.03 19.95
C THR A 2 -6.65 -10.79 18.77
N LEU A 3 -5.94 -10.06 17.90
CA LEU A 3 -5.11 -10.65 16.85
C LEU A 3 -3.65 -10.51 17.30
N PRO A 4 -2.88 -11.60 17.37
CA PRO A 4 -1.45 -11.51 17.63
C PRO A 4 -0.76 -10.61 16.60
N TRP A 5 0.31 -9.92 17.03
CA TRP A 5 1.16 -9.20 16.10
C TRP A 5 1.72 -10.14 15.02
N GLY A 6 1.89 -9.63 13.80
CA GLY A 6 2.35 -10.41 12.65
C GLY A 6 1.28 -11.27 11.99
N THR A 7 0.05 -11.33 12.52
CA THR A 7 -1.06 -12.03 11.85
C THR A 7 -1.30 -11.42 10.47
N THR A 8 -1.25 -12.27 9.43
CA THR A 8 -1.53 -11.87 8.05
C THR A 8 -3.01 -11.61 7.84
N LEU A 9 -3.37 -10.85 6.82
CA LEU A 9 -4.78 -10.60 6.50
C LEU A 9 -5.53 -11.90 6.13
N ALA A 10 -4.86 -12.85 5.46
CA ALA A 10 -5.43 -14.17 5.16
C ALA A 10 -5.73 -14.97 6.43
N GLU A 11 -4.80 -15.00 7.40
CA GLU A 11 -5.02 -15.66 8.69
C GLU A 11 -6.12 -14.97 9.50
N ALA A 12 -6.15 -13.63 9.48
CA ALA A 12 -7.22 -12.87 10.13
C ALA A 12 -8.59 -13.20 9.52
N ALA A 13 -8.68 -13.26 8.18
CA ALA A 13 -9.89 -13.65 7.47
C ALA A 13 -10.35 -15.07 7.85
N ALA A 14 -9.43 -16.04 7.91
CA ALA A 14 -9.74 -17.41 8.33
C ALA A 14 -10.28 -17.48 9.77
N ARG A 15 -9.64 -16.76 10.71
CA ARG A 15 -10.07 -16.71 12.12
C ARG A 15 -11.41 -16.02 12.33
N LEU A 16 -11.79 -15.16 11.39
CA LEU A 16 -12.99 -14.32 11.48
C LEU A 16 -14.07 -14.77 10.48
N ALA A 17 -13.88 -15.94 9.86
CA ALA A 17 -14.86 -16.61 9.04
C ALA A 17 -16.15 -16.83 9.85
N GLY A 18 -17.29 -16.46 9.27
CA GLY A 18 -18.61 -16.57 9.92
C GLY A 18 -19.07 -15.32 10.68
N ARG A 19 -18.23 -14.27 10.80
CA ARG A 19 -18.70 -12.97 11.28
C ARG A 19 -19.40 -12.19 10.16
N PRO A 20 -20.39 -11.34 10.48
CA PRO A 20 -20.95 -10.41 9.50
C PRO A 20 -19.85 -9.52 8.93
N GLN A 21 -19.77 -9.47 7.60
CA GLN A 21 -18.76 -8.71 6.87
C GLN A 21 -19.42 -7.72 5.92
N TRP A 22 -18.69 -6.65 5.59
CA TRP A 22 -19.12 -5.66 4.60
C TRP A 22 -18.16 -5.64 3.40
N PRO A 23 -18.61 -5.15 2.23
CA PRO A 23 -17.75 -5.03 1.06
C PRO A 23 -16.49 -4.21 1.34
N PRO A 24 -15.29 -4.69 0.97
CA PRO A 24 -14.06 -3.95 1.19
C PRO A 24 -14.04 -2.63 0.40
N TYR A 25 -13.23 -1.66 0.85
CA TYR A 25 -13.03 -0.39 0.13
C TYR A 25 -11.58 0.11 0.21
N GLY A 26 -11.19 1.01 -0.69
CA GLY A 26 -9.86 1.61 -0.72
C GLY A 26 -8.81 0.76 -1.44
N GLY A 27 -7.55 1.23 -1.46
CA GLY A 27 -6.50 0.68 -2.32
C GLY A 27 -5.69 -0.49 -1.75
N TRP A 28 -5.83 -0.83 -0.46
CA TRP A 28 -5.17 -2.00 0.13
C TRP A 28 -6.20 -3.09 0.41
N PRO A 29 -5.84 -4.37 0.25
CA PRO A 29 -6.64 -5.48 0.75
C PRO A 29 -7.08 -5.26 2.19
N ASN A 30 -8.37 -5.49 2.44
CA ASN A 30 -8.96 -5.23 3.73
C ASN A 30 -10.12 -6.15 4.08
N LEU A 31 -10.39 -6.25 5.37
CA LEU A 31 -11.45 -7.06 5.96
C LEU A 31 -12.30 -6.18 6.88
N ARG A 32 -13.55 -5.95 6.47
CA ARG A 32 -14.53 -5.14 7.21
C ARG A 32 -15.53 -6.04 7.92
N LEU A 33 -15.66 -5.86 9.23
CA LEU A 33 -16.39 -6.77 10.10
C LEU A 33 -17.22 -6.01 11.12
N ALA A 34 -18.38 -6.59 11.48
CA ALA A 34 -19.13 -6.11 12.63
C ALA A 34 -18.28 -6.14 13.90
N CYS A 35 -18.28 -5.03 14.61
CA CYS A 35 -17.51 -4.85 15.84
C CYS A 35 -18.33 -4.02 16.80
N THR A 36 -18.63 -4.55 17.99
CA THR A 36 -19.45 -3.83 18.98
C THR A 36 -18.63 -2.94 19.90
N ARG A 37 -17.32 -3.22 20.08
CA ARG A 37 -16.45 -2.48 20.99
C ARG A 37 -14.99 -2.47 20.55
N ALA A 38 -14.32 -1.34 20.75
CA ALA A 38 -12.88 -1.16 20.55
C ALA A 38 -12.29 -0.32 21.69
N LEU A 39 -11.22 -0.81 22.33
CA LEU A 39 -10.55 -0.15 23.48
C LEU A 39 -11.49 0.28 24.64
N GLY A 40 -12.66 -0.34 24.76
CA GLY A 40 -13.67 -0.03 25.76
C GLY A 40 -14.81 0.86 25.25
N LEU A 41 -14.63 1.50 24.10
CA LEU A 41 -15.62 2.36 23.42
C LEU A 41 -16.60 1.52 22.59
N ALA A 42 -17.83 2.02 22.42
CA ALA A 42 -18.80 1.42 21.51
C ALA A 42 -18.38 1.64 20.05
N ALA A 43 -18.37 0.56 19.28
CA ALA A 43 -18.07 0.57 17.85
C ALA A 43 -19.22 -0.09 17.07
N SER A 44 -19.31 0.20 15.79
CA SER A 44 -20.20 -0.51 14.85
C SER A 44 -19.41 -1.41 13.91
N GLU A 45 -18.23 -0.97 13.50
CA GLU A 45 -17.41 -1.61 12.48
C GLU A 45 -15.94 -1.64 12.89
N CYS A 46 -15.24 -2.68 12.43
CA CYS A 46 -13.79 -2.75 12.39
C CYS A 46 -13.35 -3.01 10.94
N ASN A 47 -12.31 -2.31 10.49
CA ASN A 47 -11.66 -2.54 9.21
C ASN A 47 -10.17 -2.84 9.43
N LEU A 48 -9.75 -4.05 9.05
CA LEU A 48 -8.35 -4.48 9.10
C LEU A 48 -7.74 -4.35 7.71
N ARG A 49 -6.56 -3.74 7.59
CA ARG A 49 -5.89 -3.52 6.31
C ARG A 49 -4.45 -4.04 6.34
N ALA A 50 -4.05 -4.64 5.23
CA ALA A 50 -2.69 -5.10 5.01
C ALA A 50 -2.24 -4.76 3.58
N PRO A 51 -0.93 -4.67 3.32
CA PRO A 51 -0.42 -4.44 1.97
C PRO A 51 -0.85 -5.50 0.95
N ALA A 52 -0.93 -6.74 1.41
CA ALA A 52 -1.37 -7.91 0.65
C ALA A 52 -1.97 -8.95 1.59
N HIS A 53 -2.66 -9.97 1.05
CA HIS A 53 -3.28 -11.01 1.87
C HIS A 53 -2.28 -11.82 2.70
N ALA A 54 -1.08 -12.07 2.16
CA ALA A 54 0.01 -12.78 2.83
C ALA A 54 0.93 -11.86 3.67
N ARG A 55 0.53 -10.60 3.89
CA ARG A 55 1.27 -9.60 4.66
C ARG A 55 0.55 -9.29 5.98
N PRO A 56 1.29 -8.84 7.02
CA PRO A 56 0.70 -8.58 8.32
C PRO A 56 -0.34 -7.46 8.23
N VAL A 57 -1.36 -7.53 9.07
CA VAL A 57 -2.26 -6.40 9.28
C VAL A 57 -1.44 -5.25 9.89
N LEU A 58 -1.37 -4.13 9.16
CA LEU A 58 -0.66 -2.93 9.60
C LEU A 58 -1.60 -1.86 10.12
N GLN A 59 -2.88 -1.89 9.72
CA GLN A 59 -3.86 -0.91 10.16
C GLN A 59 -5.13 -1.60 10.64
N ALA A 60 -5.67 -1.10 11.74
CA ALA A 60 -7.02 -1.41 12.19
C ALA A 60 -7.76 -0.10 12.44
N SER A 61 -8.89 0.11 11.77
CA SER A 61 -9.77 1.22 12.08
C SER A 61 -11.09 0.72 12.67
N TYR A 62 -11.71 1.55 13.50
CA TYR A 62 -12.98 1.30 14.14
C TYR A 62 -13.88 2.50 13.98
N GLN A 63 -15.11 2.25 13.55
CA GLN A 63 -16.13 3.30 13.50
C GLN A 63 -16.86 3.34 14.82
N LEU A 64 -16.81 4.48 15.50
CA LEU A 64 -17.36 4.67 16.84
C LEU A 64 -18.80 5.15 16.75
N VAL A 65 -19.68 4.45 17.48
CA VAL A 65 -21.12 4.69 17.45
C VAL A 65 -21.43 6.10 17.93
N ALA A 66 -22.38 6.76 17.27
CA ALA A 66 -22.89 8.04 17.71
C ALA A 66 -23.51 7.92 19.13
N PRO A 67 -23.16 8.79 20.09
CA PRO A 67 -23.81 8.78 21.39
C PRO A 67 -25.32 9.12 21.25
N PRO A 68 -26.18 8.62 22.15
CA PRO A 68 -27.61 8.97 22.14
C PRO A 68 -27.81 10.50 22.22
N GLY A 69 -28.78 11.04 21.47
CA GLY A 69 -29.11 12.48 21.52
C GLY A 69 -28.24 13.41 20.65
N TYR A 70 -27.47 12.85 19.70
CA TYR A 70 -26.64 13.60 18.75
C TYR A 70 -27.12 13.52 17.29
N ALA A 71 -28.42 13.25 17.08
CA ALA A 71 -29.00 13.30 15.73
C ALA A 71 -28.86 14.71 15.15
N GLY A 72 -28.08 14.86 14.07
CA GLY A 72 -27.96 16.10 13.30
C GLY A 72 -26.96 17.14 13.83
N ARG A 73 -26.10 16.82 14.82
CA ARG A 73 -25.03 17.70 15.30
C ARG A 73 -23.70 16.95 15.53
N PRO A 74 -22.53 17.61 15.49
CA PRO A 74 -21.28 17.00 15.90
C PRO A 74 -21.39 16.49 17.34
N ALA A 75 -20.84 15.30 17.60
CA ALA A 75 -20.70 14.80 18.95
C ALA A 75 -19.50 15.45 19.64
N GLU A 76 -19.59 15.61 20.96
CA GLU A 76 -18.49 16.16 21.74
C GLU A 76 -17.33 15.16 21.78
N ALA A 77 -16.11 15.61 21.44
CA ALA A 77 -14.95 14.74 21.39
C ALA A 77 -14.60 14.09 22.74
N SER A 78 -14.93 14.77 23.85
CA SER A 78 -14.75 14.29 25.23
C SER A 78 -15.36 12.90 25.47
N GLN A 79 -16.46 12.58 24.78
CA GLN A 79 -17.14 11.28 24.85
C GLN A 79 -16.23 10.08 24.55
N TRP A 80 -15.20 10.29 23.71
CA TRP A 80 -14.20 9.27 23.39
C TRP A 80 -12.81 9.61 23.91
N GLN A 81 -12.44 10.89 23.90
CA GLN A 81 -11.13 11.35 24.33
C GLN A 81 -10.87 11.07 25.82
N GLU A 82 -11.83 11.36 26.70
CA GLU A 82 -11.63 11.20 28.15
C GLU A 82 -11.43 9.73 28.54
N PRO A 83 -12.28 8.77 28.10
CA PRO A 83 -12.04 7.35 28.40
C PRO A 83 -10.72 6.83 27.84
N LEU A 84 -10.30 7.29 26.65
CA LEU A 84 -9.00 6.93 26.08
C LEU A 84 -7.86 7.52 26.91
N THR A 85 -7.98 8.78 27.33
CA THR A 85 -6.97 9.48 28.13
C THR A 85 -6.81 8.82 29.51
N ALA A 86 -7.92 8.46 30.16
CA ALA A 86 -7.91 7.75 31.44
C ALA A 86 -7.19 6.39 31.34
N ARG A 87 -7.24 5.74 30.17
CA ARG A 87 -6.63 4.42 29.95
C ARG A 87 -5.19 4.47 29.44
N LEU A 88 -4.86 5.46 28.60
CA LEU A 88 -3.63 5.51 27.81
C LEU A 88 -2.67 6.62 28.27
N GLY A 89 -3.12 7.50 29.17
CA GLY A 89 -2.48 8.77 29.46
C GLY A 89 -2.90 9.86 28.45
N PRO A 90 -2.41 11.10 28.62
CA PRO A 90 -2.72 12.20 27.71
C PRO A 90 -2.23 11.90 26.28
N PRO A 91 -2.94 12.40 25.24
CA PRO A 91 -2.47 12.28 23.87
C PRO A 91 -1.16 13.04 23.68
N THR A 92 -0.29 12.54 22.80
CA THR A 92 0.96 13.22 22.41
C THR A 92 0.67 14.46 21.56
N HIS A 93 -0.47 14.49 20.88
CA HIS A 93 -0.95 15.64 20.13
C HIS A 93 -2.48 15.65 20.12
N ALA A 94 -3.07 16.84 20.26
CA ALA A 94 -4.51 17.05 20.08
C ALA A 94 -4.76 18.39 19.40
N GLU A 95 -5.72 18.41 18.48
CA GLU A 95 -6.10 19.60 17.72
C GLU A 95 -7.62 19.69 17.59
N VAL A 96 -8.14 20.90 17.75
CA VAL A 96 -9.52 21.26 17.42
C VAL A 96 -9.49 22.01 16.10
N VAL A 97 -10.25 21.56 15.10
CA VAL A 97 -10.32 22.26 13.82
C VAL A 97 -11.27 23.44 13.96
N GLU A 98 -10.76 24.65 13.74
CA GLU A 98 -11.53 25.89 13.88
C GLU A 98 -12.74 25.90 12.90
N ARG A 99 -13.93 26.26 13.43
CA ARG A 99 -15.28 26.30 12.79
C ARG A 99 -16.09 24.99 12.78
N PRO A 100 -16.40 24.40 13.94
CA PRO A 100 -17.31 23.26 14.03
C PRO A 100 -18.73 23.56 13.54
N GLU A 101 -19.19 24.83 13.57
CA GLU A 101 -20.55 25.20 13.11
C GLU A 101 -20.75 25.17 11.59
N ALA A 102 -19.68 25.19 10.80
CA ALA A 102 -19.72 24.97 9.34
C ALA A 102 -19.30 23.56 8.94
N ALA A 103 -18.97 22.71 9.92
CA ALA A 103 -18.42 21.39 9.67
C ALA A 103 -19.49 20.46 9.10
N ARG A 104 -19.16 19.84 7.96
CA ARG A 104 -19.98 18.79 7.36
C ARG A 104 -19.64 17.45 7.97
N SER A 105 -20.53 16.47 7.86
CA SER A 105 -20.27 15.10 8.34
C SER A 105 -18.96 14.51 7.80
N GLY A 106 -18.56 14.88 6.57
CA GLY A 106 -17.28 14.46 5.97
C GLY A 106 -16.01 15.10 6.55
N MET A 107 -16.13 16.15 7.37
CA MET A 107 -14.99 16.85 7.97
C MET A 107 -14.62 16.24 9.33
N VAL A 108 -13.34 16.30 9.68
CA VAL A 108 -12.84 16.04 11.03
C VAL A 108 -12.82 17.36 11.78
N VAL A 109 -13.43 17.42 12.96
CA VAL A 109 -13.51 18.64 13.81
C VAL A 109 -12.62 18.57 15.04
N TYR A 110 -12.18 17.36 15.39
CA TYR A 110 -11.22 17.12 16.46
C TYR A 110 -10.36 15.92 16.08
N ALA A 111 -9.06 16.02 16.33
CA ALA A 111 -8.15 14.90 16.22
C ALA A 111 -7.25 14.80 17.46
N ALA A 112 -7.00 13.59 17.91
CA ALA A 112 -6.01 13.30 18.95
C ALA A 112 -5.16 12.09 18.56
N ARG A 113 -3.90 12.10 18.98
CA ARG A 113 -2.93 11.04 18.67
C ARG A 113 -2.26 10.58 19.96
N TRP A 114 -2.13 9.28 20.12
CA TRP A 114 -1.25 8.63 21.10
C TRP A 114 -0.17 7.89 20.32
N GLN A 115 1.08 8.16 20.67
CA GLN A 115 2.23 7.65 19.96
C GLN A 115 3.10 6.82 20.90
N TRP A 116 3.41 5.60 20.49
CA TRP A 116 4.39 4.73 21.15
C TRP A 116 5.45 4.28 20.14
N ALA A 117 6.47 3.59 20.62
CA ALA A 117 7.50 3.02 19.75
C ALA A 117 6.86 2.00 18.78
N GLY A 118 6.79 2.37 17.49
CA GLY A 118 6.29 1.50 16.41
C GLY A 118 4.78 1.42 16.26
N MET A 119 4.00 2.19 17.01
CA MET A 119 2.54 2.15 16.94
C MET A 119 1.92 3.51 17.24
N ARG A 120 0.88 3.85 16.49
CA ARG A 120 0.07 5.05 16.67
C ARG A 120 -1.39 4.71 16.83
N LEU A 121 -2.06 5.38 17.75
CA LEU A 121 -3.50 5.43 17.85
C LEU A 121 -3.98 6.85 17.56
N SER A 122 -4.88 7.02 16.60
CA SER A 122 -5.51 8.29 16.27
C SER A 122 -7.01 8.23 16.52
N LEU A 123 -7.55 9.25 17.18
CA LEU A 123 -8.98 9.54 17.26
C LEU A 123 -9.30 10.67 16.29
N SER A 124 -10.38 10.52 15.53
CA SER A 124 -10.94 11.60 14.70
C SER A 124 -12.43 11.72 14.94
N THR A 125 -12.87 12.85 15.50
CA THR A 125 -14.29 13.16 15.67
C THR A 125 -14.81 13.90 14.44
N TYR A 126 -15.97 13.51 13.95
CA TYR A 126 -16.54 14.06 12.73
C TYR A 126 -17.43 15.27 13.00
N GLY A 127 -17.53 16.17 12.02
CA GLY A 127 -18.43 17.34 12.05
C GLY A 127 -19.92 17.00 11.99
N GLY A 128 -20.27 15.72 12.01
CA GLY A 128 -21.65 15.25 12.00
C GLY A 128 -21.71 13.73 11.91
N ILE A 129 -22.93 13.18 12.04
CA ILE A 129 -23.16 11.75 11.97
C ILE A 129 -22.97 11.25 10.53
N ARG A 130 -22.18 10.18 10.37
CA ARG A 130 -21.99 9.49 9.09
C ARG A 130 -22.83 8.22 9.05
N PRO A 131 -23.55 7.95 7.95
CA PRO A 131 -24.14 6.65 7.72
C PRO A 131 -23.05 5.67 7.28
N GLU A 132 -22.82 4.61 8.08
CA GLU A 132 -21.95 3.50 7.72
C GLU A 132 -22.75 2.19 7.68
N ALA A 133 -22.15 1.14 7.09
CA ALA A 133 -22.82 -0.14 6.95
C ALA A 133 -23.19 -0.79 8.29
N GLY A 134 -22.40 -0.53 9.34
CA GLY A 134 -22.68 -0.95 10.72
C GLY A 134 -23.64 -0.05 11.50
N GLY A 135 -24.14 1.03 10.90
CA GLY A 135 -25.02 2.01 11.54
C GLY A 135 -24.41 3.41 11.63
N PRO A 136 -25.08 4.36 12.31
CA PRO A 136 -24.63 5.74 12.42
C PRO A 136 -23.39 5.88 13.32
N VAL A 137 -22.39 6.62 12.84
CA VAL A 137 -21.10 6.80 13.51
C VAL A 137 -20.75 8.28 13.60
N ALA A 138 -19.96 8.65 14.61
CA ALA A 138 -19.63 10.05 14.88
C ALA A 138 -18.13 10.29 15.10
N ALA A 139 -17.34 9.23 15.19
CA ALA A 139 -15.89 9.30 15.26
C ALA A 139 -15.27 8.02 14.69
N GLY A 140 -13.98 8.11 14.35
CA GLY A 140 -13.15 6.98 13.96
C GLY A 140 -11.96 6.84 14.89
N LEU A 141 -11.60 5.59 15.18
CA LEU A 141 -10.37 5.24 15.89
C LEU A 141 -9.47 4.47 14.92
N PHE A 142 -8.22 4.90 14.77
CA PHE A 142 -7.26 4.34 13.81
C PHE A 142 -6.03 3.88 14.55
N LEU A 143 -5.73 2.60 14.47
CA LEU A 143 -4.51 1.99 14.98
C LEU A 143 -3.60 1.70 13.80
N ASP A 144 -2.45 2.35 13.76
CA ASP A 144 -1.44 2.16 12.74
C ASP A 144 -0.19 1.54 13.37
N TRP A 145 0.29 0.47 12.76
CA TRP A 145 1.63 -0.06 13.03
C TRP A 145 2.64 0.70 12.15
N GLU A 146 3.57 1.39 12.79
CA GLU A 146 4.51 2.29 12.12
C GLU A 146 5.92 1.70 12.01
N ASP A 147 6.26 0.67 12.79
CA ASP A 147 7.55 -0.03 12.64
C ASP A 147 7.51 -1.00 11.43
N GLU A 148 7.59 -0.40 10.24
CA GLU A 148 7.64 -1.13 8.97
C GLU A 148 8.83 -2.09 8.90
N ARG A 149 9.97 -1.77 9.54
CA ARG A 149 11.16 -2.65 9.52
C ARG A 149 10.90 -3.92 10.30
N ALA A 150 10.33 -3.81 11.50
CA ALA A 150 9.94 -4.98 12.28
C ALA A 150 8.89 -5.83 11.55
N ALA A 151 7.87 -5.18 10.96
CA ALA A 151 6.83 -5.88 10.21
C ALA A 151 7.35 -6.55 8.93
N ALA A 152 8.32 -5.92 8.25
CA ALA A 152 8.92 -6.43 7.03
C ALA A 152 9.92 -7.56 7.26
N HIS A 153 10.51 -7.68 8.46
CA HIS A 153 11.66 -8.55 8.74
C HIS A 153 11.59 -9.95 8.10
N PRO A 154 10.55 -10.79 8.34
CA PRO A 154 10.50 -12.13 7.75
C PRO A 154 10.47 -12.12 6.22
N TYR A 155 9.80 -11.12 5.63
CA TYR A 155 9.69 -10.95 4.18
C TYR A 155 10.97 -10.39 3.57
N ALA A 156 11.64 -9.47 4.27
CA ALA A 156 12.90 -8.88 3.83
C ALA A 156 14.03 -9.92 3.80
N VAL A 157 14.08 -10.83 4.78
CA VAL A 157 15.04 -11.96 4.77
C VAL A 157 14.79 -12.89 3.58
N ALA A 158 13.53 -13.22 3.29
CA ALA A 158 13.19 -14.05 2.14
C ALA A 158 13.54 -13.37 0.81
N ALA A 159 13.18 -12.10 0.64
CA ALA A 159 13.48 -11.30 -0.54
C ALA A 159 15.00 -11.12 -0.75
N ALA A 160 15.78 -10.90 0.32
CA ALA A 160 17.23 -10.77 0.23
C ALA A 160 17.89 -12.07 -0.27
N ARG A 161 17.42 -13.22 0.20
CA ARG A 161 17.88 -14.53 -0.29
C ARG A 161 17.54 -14.74 -1.77
N GLU A 162 16.33 -14.37 -2.18
CA GLU A 162 15.91 -14.47 -3.58
C GLU A 162 16.72 -13.53 -4.49
N ALA A 163 16.94 -12.29 -4.05
CA ALA A 163 17.79 -11.32 -4.74
C ALA A 163 19.24 -11.82 -4.87
N ALA A 164 19.80 -12.44 -3.83
CA ALA A 164 21.14 -13.03 -3.89
C ALA A 164 21.23 -14.19 -4.89
N GLN A 165 20.21 -15.06 -4.95
CA GLN A 165 20.15 -16.12 -5.96
C GLN A 165 20.03 -15.56 -7.39
N LEU A 166 19.25 -14.50 -7.58
CA LEU A 166 19.11 -13.84 -8.86
C LEU A 166 20.42 -13.16 -9.28
N ALA A 167 21.12 -12.53 -8.34
CA ALA A 167 22.41 -11.91 -8.57
C ALA A 167 23.50 -12.91 -8.97
N ALA A 168 23.46 -14.14 -8.44
CA ALA A 168 24.43 -15.18 -8.78
C ALA A 168 24.35 -15.64 -10.24
N VAL A 169 23.20 -15.47 -10.90
CA VAL A 169 22.99 -15.86 -12.31
C VAL A 169 22.96 -14.65 -13.25
N ALA A 170 22.91 -13.43 -12.72
CA ALA A 170 23.00 -12.20 -13.50
C ALA A 170 24.47 -11.85 -13.75
N GLY A 171 24.90 -11.83 -15.01
CA GLY A 171 26.29 -11.54 -15.35
C GLY A 171 26.53 -11.26 -16.83
N PRO A 172 27.80 -11.09 -17.25
CA PRO A 172 28.16 -10.66 -18.60
C PRO A 172 27.68 -11.55 -19.74
N ALA A 173 27.42 -12.84 -19.47
CA ALA A 173 26.92 -13.79 -20.45
C ALA A 173 25.40 -13.68 -20.68
N VAL A 174 24.69 -12.88 -19.87
CA VAL A 174 23.24 -12.69 -20.01
C VAL A 174 22.99 -11.56 -21.00
N GLU A 175 22.42 -11.91 -22.15
CA GLU A 175 21.96 -10.93 -23.13
C GLU A 175 20.67 -10.29 -22.65
N ALA A 176 20.69 -8.96 -22.52
CA ALA A 176 19.55 -8.16 -22.12
C ALA A 176 19.12 -7.23 -23.26
N VAL A 177 17.81 -7.08 -23.43
CA VAL A 177 17.22 -6.05 -24.29
C VAL A 177 16.95 -4.83 -23.43
N VAL A 178 17.59 -3.71 -23.76
CA VAL A 178 17.44 -2.45 -23.01
C VAL A 178 16.50 -1.52 -23.77
N PHE A 179 15.53 -0.96 -23.04
CA PHE A 179 14.56 0.02 -23.51
C PHE A 179 14.90 1.37 -22.89
N GLN A 180 15.10 2.37 -23.75
CA GLN A 180 15.41 3.74 -23.37
C GLN A 180 14.12 4.56 -23.25
N LEU A 181 13.76 4.91 -22.01
CA LEU A 181 12.60 5.73 -21.70
C LEU A 181 12.96 7.22 -21.79
N THR A 182 11.95 8.07 -21.88
CA THR A 182 12.15 9.53 -21.81
C THR A 182 12.22 10.02 -20.36
N GLN A 183 11.55 9.32 -19.44
CA GLN A 183 11.52 9.64 -18.03
C GLN A 183 12.39 8.69 -17.20
N ALA A 184 13.08 9.27 -16.22
CA ALA A 184 13.78 8.50 -15.20
C ALA A 184 12.78 7.68 -14.38
N GLN A 185 13.06 6.39 -14.24
CA GLN A 185 12.36 5.58 -13.24
C GLN A 185 12.89 5.95 -11.86
N VAL A 186 12.18 5.55 -10.81
CA VAL A 186 12.59 5.78 -9.43
C VAL A 186 12.47 4.47 -8.64
N PRO A 187 13.28 4.26 -7.60
CA PRO A 187 13.09 3.11 -6.72
C PRO A 187 11.68 3.13 -6.12
N TYR A 188 11.11 1.95 -5.91
CA TYR A 188 9.89 1.83 -5.13
C TYR A 188 10.09 2.38 -3.72
N THR A 189 9.18 3.26 -3.32
CA THR A 189 9.08 3.77 -1.94
C THR A 189 7.62 3.79 -1.54
N HIS A 190 7.36 3.49 -0.27
CA HIS A 190 6.05 3.70 0.33
C HIS A 190 6.05 5.07 1.01
N PHE A 191 5.12 5.93 0.59
CA PHE A 191 5.01 7.26 1.17
C PHE A 191 4.22 7.20 2.48
N ASP A 192 4.88 7.57 3.57
CA ASP A 192 4.27 7.79 4.87
C ASP A 192 4.65 9.20 5.35
N PHE A 193 3.64 10.04 5.60
CA PHE A 193 3.81 11.42 6.07
C PHE A 193 4.55 11.54 7.40
N ASN A 194 4.68 10.44 8.15
CA ASN A 194 5.28 10.42 9.48
C ASN A 194 6.70 9.87 9.49
N GLN A 195 7.22 9.47 8.32
CA GLN A 195 8.58 8.98 8.17
C GLN A 195 9.45 10.02 7.45
N PRO A 196 10.76 10.06 7.76
CA PRO A 196 11.71 10.89 7.02
C PRO A 196 11.65 10.64 5.51
N GLN A 197 11.68 11.72 4.74
CA GLN A 197 11.73 11.69 3.28
C GLN A 197 13.04 12.33 2.79
N PRO A 198 13.80 11.68 1.90
CA PRO A 198 13.59 10.34 1.35
C PRO A 198 13.90 9.21 2.36
N PRO A 199 13.35 8.00 2.17
CA PRO A 199 13.64 6.85 3.02
C PRO A 199 15.11 6.41 2.90
N THR A 200 15.67 5.84 3.98
CA THR A 200 17.00 5.21 3.94
C THR A 200 16.98 3.94 3.08
N ASP A 201 18.15 3.44 2.67
CA ASP A 201 18.23 2.18 1.90
C ASP A 201 17.65 0.98 2.66
N GLU A 202 17.83 0.94 3.98
CA GLU A 202 17.24 -0.10 4.82
C GLU A 202 15.71 0.01 4.84
N GLN A 203 15.18 1.23 5.01
CA GLN A 203 13.75 1.49 4.97
C GLN A 203 13.16 1.10 3.62
N ARG A 204 13.84 1.45 2.51
CA ARG A 204 13.44 1.07 1.15
C ARG A 204 13.37 -0.46 1.00
N ARG A 205 14.37 -1.20 1.50
CA ARG A 205 14.37 -2.67 1.45
C ARG A 205 13.19 -3.25 2.23
N ALA A 206 12.90 -2.72 3.42
CA ALA A 206 11.75 -3.12 4.23
C ALA A 206 10.43 -2.83 3.50
N GLN A 207 10.25 -1.61 2.99
CA GLN A 207 9.05 -1.20 2.26
C GLN A 207 8.82 -2.05 1.02
N ARG A 208 9.86 -2.30 0.20
CA ARG A 208 9.74 -3.18 -0.97
C ARG A 208 9.27 -4.57 -0.59
N ALA A 209 9.90 -5.20 0.41
CA ALA A 209 9.51 -6.55 0.84
C ALA A 209 8.09 -6.60 1.43
N LEU A 210 7.67 -5.55 2.13
CA LEU A 210 6.38 -5.46 2.81
C LEU A 210 5.23 -5.15 1.84
N TYR A 211 5.42 -4.20 0.93
CA TYR A 211 4.35 -3.64 0.08
C TYR A 211 4.33 -4.12 -1.37
N ARG A 212 5.42 -4.72 -1.86
CA ARG A 212 5.56 -5.18 -3.25
C ARG A 212 6.05 -6.62 -3.27
N GLU A 213 5.10 -7.55 -3.22
CA GLU A 213 5.40 -8.98 -3.33
C GLU A 213 6.21 -9.25 -4.60
N HIS A 214 7.25 -10.09 -4.49
CA HIS A 214 8.16 -10.49 -5.57
C HIS A 214 9.01 -9.39 -6.20
N LEU A 215 8.90 -8.13 -5.77
CA LEU A 215 9.79 -7.07 -6.22
C LEU A 215 11.12 -7.17 -5.46
N LEU A 216 12.20 -7.39 -6.19
CA LEU A 216 13.54 -7.61 -5.67
C LEU A 216 14.44 -6.42 -5.92
N GLU A 217 15.59 -6.40 -5.24
CA GLU A 217 16.67 -5.50 -5.59
C GLU A 217 17.26 -5.90 -6.95
N THR A 218 17.54 -4.93 -7.81
CA THR A 218 18.20 -5.20 -9.08
C THR A 218 19.59 -5.79 -8.84
N PRO A 219 19.96 -6.91 -9.52
CA PRO A 219 21.30 -7.48 -9.43
C PRO A 219 22.40 -6.43 -9.68
N PRO A 220 23.52 -6.47 -8.93
CA PRO A 220 24.59 -5.47 -9.05
C PRO A 220 25.11 -5.29 -10.48
N TYR A 221 25.19 -6.37 -11.26
CA TYR A 221 25.57 -6.33 -12.67
C TYR A 221 24.69 -5.37 -13.50
N PHE A 222 23.36 -5.48 -13.37
CA PHE A 222 22.42 -4.61 -14.09
C PHE A 222 22.34 -3.22 -13.45
N GLN A 223 22.35 -3.12 -12.12
CA GLN A 223 22.29 -1.85 -11.40
C GLN A 223 23.43 -0.89 -11.79
N GLN A 224 24.63 -1.41 -12.02
CA GLN A 224 25.79 -0.59 -12.42
C GLN A 224 25.71 -0.13 -13.88
N ARG A 225 24.94 -0.82 -14.73
CA ARG A 225 24.90 -0.61 -16.18
C ARG A 225 23.67 0.17 -16.63
N LEU A 226 22.56 0.04 -15.92
CA LEU A 226 21.33 0.74 -16.24
C LEU A 226 21.35 2.18 -15.70
N ALA A 227 21.12 3.12 -16.59
CA ALA A 227 20.78 4.49 -16.24
C ALA A 227 19.36 4.57 -15.66
N ALA A 228 19.05 5.67 -14.99
CA ALA A 228 17.72 5.91 -14.42
C ALA A 228 16.55 5.78 -15.44
N PRO A 229 16.66 6.26 -16.69
CA PRO A 229 15.62 6.10 -17.71
C PRO A 229 15.76 4.81 -18.54
N GLU A 230 16.46 3.79 -18.06
CA GLU A 230 16.61 2.52 -18.77
C GLU A 230 15.92 1.37 -18.05
N VAL A 231 15.32 0.48 -18.84
CA VAL A 231 14.70 -0.76 -18.37
C VAL A 231 15.25 -1.93 -19.17
N ALA A 232 15.69 -2.99 -18.51
CA ALA A 232 16.18 -4.20 -19.15
C ALA A 232 15.14 -5.33 -19.06
N LEU A 233 14.98 -6.07 -20.16
CA LEU A 233 14.33 -7.38 -20.21
C LEU A 233 15.39 -8.44 -20.49
N TRP A 234 15.49 -9.47 -19.65
CA TRP A 234 16.54 -10.49 -19.78
C TRP A 234 16.07 -11.88 -19.31
N PRO A 235 16.58 -12.98 -19.89
CA PRO A 235 16.23 -14.33 -19.48
C PRO A 235 16.98 -14.69 -18.19
N VAL A 236 16.32 -15.34 -17.22
CA VAL A 236 16.97 -15.74 -15.96
C VAL A 236 17.65 -17.10 -16.13
N PRO A 237 18.99 -17.19 -16.14
CA PRO A 237 19.67 -18.45 -16.44
C PRO A 237 19.29 -19.56 -15.45
N GLY A 238 19.07 -20.77 -15.98
CA GLY A 238 18.67 -21.92 -15.18
C GLY A 238 17.23 -21.88 -14.66
N ARG A 239 16.42 -20.88 -15.05
CA ARG A 239 14.99 -20.80 -14.71
C ARG A 239 14.17 -20.63 -15.98
N ALA A 240 12.99 -21.25 -16.03
CA ALA A 240 11.99 -20.98 -17.06
C ALA A 240 11.29 -19.64 -16.74
N ALA A 241 12.05 -18.55 -16.75
CA ALA A 241 11.63 -17.22 -16.33
C ALA A 241 12.41 -16.12 -17.04
N TRP A 242 11.79 -14.95 -17.12
CA TRP A 242 12.41 -13.70 -17.54
C TRP A 242 12.46 -12.72 -16.38
N ALA A 243 13.22 -11.65 -16.49
CA ALA A 243 13.24 -10.58 -15.51
C ALA A 243 13.15 -9.23 -16.20
N VAL A 244 12.43 -8.31 -15.55
CA VAL A 244 12.37 -6.90 -15.93
C VAL A 244 13.05 -6.11 -14.83
N SER A 245 14.08 -5.37 -15.18
CA SER A 245 14.93 -4.63 -14.25
C SER A 245 14.95 -3.15 -14.59
N THR A 246 14.65 -2.31 -13.62
CA THR A 246 15.14 -0.93 -13.59
C THR A 246 16.51 -0.91 -12.93
N ARG A 247 17.12 0.27 -12.79
CA ARG A 247 18.33 0.44 -11.99
C ARG A 247 18.18 -0.02 -10.52
N TRP A 248 16.98 0.01 -9.95
CA TRP A 248 16.77 -0.23 -8.52
C TRP A 248 15.99 -1.49 -8.19
N ASP A 249 14.97 -1.79 -9.00
CA ASP A 249 14.02 -2.84 -8.73
C ASP A 249 13.93 -3.82 -9.89
N THR A 250 13.82 -5.11 -9.55
CA THR A 250 13.69 -6.20 -10.51
C THR A 250 12.51 -7.09 -10.15
N LEU A 251 11.71 -7.42 -11.16
CA LEU A 251 10.66 -8.42 -11.05
C LEU A 251 11.03 -9.64 -11.90
N VAL A 252 10.93 -10.83 -11.30
CA VAL A 252 11.06 -12.10 -12.03
C VAL A 252 9.68 -12.54 -12.50
N LEU A 253 9.61 -12.97 -13.76
CA LEU A 253 8.44 -13.39 -14.51
C LEU A 253 8.54 -14.90 -14.79
N PRO A 254 7.96 -15.77 -13.95
CA PRO A 254 7.90 -17.21 -14.24
C PRO A 254 7.03 -17.46 -15.47
N LEU A 255 7.50 -18.23 -16.45
CA LEU A 255 6.74 -18.50 -17.68
C LEU A 255 5.53 -19.43 -17.45
N ALA A 256 5.57 -20.25 -16.40
CA ALA A 256 4.46 -21.13 -16.04
C ALA A 256 3.26 -20.37 -15.46
N THR A 257 3.52 -19.26 -14.78
CA THR A 257 2.51 -18.44 -14.09
C THR A 257 2.93 -16.97 -14.16
N PRO A 258 2.91 -16.35 -15.36
CA PRO A 258 3.33 -14.97 -15.49
C PRO A 258 2.35 -14.06 -14.72
N PRO A 259 2.84 -12.96 -14.12
CA PRO A 259 1.96 -11.99 -13.47
C PRO A 259 1.08 -11.29 -14.49
N SER A 260 0.05 -10.59 -14.01
CA SER A 260 -0.73 -9.68 -14.85
C SER A 260 0.16 -8.57 -15.42
N ILE A 261 0.01 -8.30 -16.72
CA ILE A 261 0.70 -7.21 -17.40
C ILE A 261 -0.34 -6.32 -18.07
N GLU A 262 -0.32 -5.03 -17.80
CA GLU A 262 -1.25 -4.04 -18.36
C GLU A 262 -0.49 -2.81 -18.84
N LEU A 263 -0.69 -2.45 -20.11
CA LEU A 263 -0.27 -1.18 -20.67
C LEU A 263 -1.44 -0.19 -20.61
N LEU A 264 -1.29 0.85 -19.81
CA LEU A 264 -2.21 1.97 -19.70
C LEU A 264 -1.71 3.16 -20.53
N THR A 265 -2.56 3.66 -21.42
CA THR A 265 -2.37 4.94 -22.10
C THR A 265 -3.32 5.97 -21.51
N ALA A 266 -2.80 6.91 -20.72
CA ALA A 266 -3.58 8.00 -20.16
C ALA A 266 -3.50 9.23 -21.07
N GLN A 267 -4.58 9.51 -21.80
CA GLN A 267 -4.69 10.67 -22.68
C GLN A 267 -4.70 11.98 -21.88
N PRO A 268 -4.32 13.12 -22.48
CA PRO A 268 -4.33 14.40 -21.79
C PRO A 268 -5.73 14.75 -21.27
N GLY A 269 -5.80 15.20 -20.02
CA GLY A 269 -7.02 15.65 -19.35
C GLY A 269 -6.75 16.96 -18.62
N ARG A 270 -6.54 16.88 -17.30
CA ARG A 270 -5.97 17.99 -16.51
C ARG A 270 -4.43 17.98 -16.56
N GLY A 271 -3.85 16.79 -16.60
CA GLY A 271 -2.42 16.57 -16.81
C GLY A 271 -2.04 16.41 -18.28
N ARG A 272 -0.74 16.20 -18.52
CA ARG A 272 -0.15 16.11 -19.87
C ARG A 272 -0.37 14.74 -20.53
N GLY A 273 -0.91 13.76 -19.82
CA GLY A 273 -0.98 12.38 -20.27
C GLY A 273 0.35 11.64 -20.10
N TYR A 274 0.27 10.31 -20.05
CA TYR A 274 1.41 9.43 -19.85
C TYR A 274 1.10 8.02 -20.38
N VAL A 275 2.14 7.21 -20.52
CA VAL A 275 2.01 5.76 -20.70
C VAL A 275 2.58 5.06 -19.47
N GLN A 276 1.87 4.05 -18.97
CA GLN A 276 2.27 3.26 -17.82
C GLN A 276 2.22 1.78 -18.18
N LEU A 277 3.24 1.03 -17.78
CA LEU A 277 3.26 -0.43 -17.88
C LEU A 277 3.31 -0.98 -16.46
N ASP A 278 2.22 -1.61 -16.04
CA ASP A 278 2.14 -2.36 -14.79
C ASP A 278 2.47 -3.83 -15.08
N ILE A 279 3.50 -4.36 -14.42
CA ILE A 279 3.95 -5.75 -14.53
C ILE A 279 3.92 -6.33 -13.11
N GLY A 280 2.84 -7.03 -12.75
CA GLY A 280 2.62 -7.45 -11.36
C GLY A 280 2.74 -6.29 -10.38
N THR A 281 3.79 -6.28 -9.56
CA THR A 281 4.08 -5.24 -8.56
C THR A 281 5.09 -4.17 -9.02
N LEU A 282 5.69 -4.33 -10.20
CA LEU A 282 6.55 -3.34 -10.83
C LEU A 282 5.70 -2.40 -11.69
N ARG A 283 5.88 -1.09 -11.49
CA ARG A 283 5.25 -0.04 -12.29
C ARG A 283 6.31 0.78 -12.99
N LEU A 284 6.14 0.97 -14.30
CA LEU A 284 6.97 1.81 -15.13
C LEU A 284 6.13 2.91 -15.75
N THR A 285 6.63 4.13 -15.80
CA THR A 285 5.92 5.28 -16.39
C THR A 285 6.81 6.02 -17.36
N ASP A 286 6.23 6.50 -18.46
CA ASP A 286 6.93 7.31 -19.46
C ASP A 286 5.98 8.36 -20.06
N ALA A 287 6.52 9.28 -20.86
CA ALA A 287 5.72 10.26 -21.57
C ALA A 287 4.74 9.59 -22.56
N LEU A 288 3.55 10.18 -22.75
CA LEU A 288 2.45 9.61 -23.52
C LEU A 288 2.84 9.08 -24.92
N ALA A 289 3.68 9.82 -25.65
CA ALA A 289 4.11 9.46 -27.00
C ALA A 289 5.41 8.64 -27.04
N ALA A 290 5.97 8.26 -25.89
CA ALA A 290 7.23 7.53 -25.83
C ALA A 290 7.03 6.08 -26.29
N PRO A 291 7.86 5.57 -27.23
CA PRO A 291 7.66 4.25 -27.80
C PRO A 291 8.20 3.12 -26.91
N ALA A 292 8.97 3.43 -25.87
CA ALA A 292 9.74 2.45 -25.10
C ALA A 292 8.85 1.46 -24.32
N LEU A 293 7.84 1.95 -23.60
CA LEU A 293 6.93 1.06 -22.84
C LEU A 293 6.02 0.22 -23.76
N PRO A 294 5.45 0.75 -24.85
CA PRO A 294 4.79 -0.07 -25.86
C PRO A 294 5.72 -1.13 -26.49
N ALA A 295 6.98 -0.80 -26.75
CA ALA A 295 7.96 -1.76 -27.28
C ALA A 295 8.29 -2.87 -26.26
N LEU A 296 8.44 -2.52 -24.98
CA LEU A 296 8.64 -3.48 -23.89
C LEU A 296 7.41 -4.39 -23.72
N ALA A 297 6.20 -3.83 -23.74
CA ALA A 297 4.95 -4.58 -23.72
C ALA A 297 4.87 -5.60 -24.87
N ASN A 298 5.22 -5.19 -26.09
CA ASN A 298 5.27 -6.09 -27.25
C ASN A 298 6.34 -7.18 -27.11
N ALA A 299 7.49 -6.89 -26.50
CA ALA A 299 8.52 -7.89 -26.24
C ALA A 299 8.03 -8.92 -25.20
N LEU A 300 7.35 -8.47 -24.14
CA LEU A 300 6.74 -9.32 -23.12
C LEU A 300 5.65 -10.22 -23.71
N ALA A 301 4.78 -9.69 -24.59
CA ALA A 301 3.72 -10.46 -25.25
C ALA A 301 4.23 -11.59 -26.17
N ARG A 302 5.50 -11.56 -26.57
CA ARG A 302 6.14 -12.64 -27.34
C ARG A 302 6.63 -13.79 -26.47
N LEU A 303 6.65 -13.62 -25.15
CA LEU A 303 7.06 -14.66 -24.23
C LEU A 303 5.95 -15.72 -24.07
N PRO A 304 6.28 -17.01 -23.96
CA PRO A 304 5.27 -18.06 -23.81
C PRO A 304 4.36 -17.84 -22.61
N GLY A 305 3.04 -17.89 -22.84
CA GLY A 305 2.03 -17.79 -21.79
C GLY A 305 1.78 -16.37 -21.26
N VAL A 306 2.50 -15.36 -21.75
CA VAL A 306 2.34 -13.97 -21.32
C VAL A 306 1.25 -13.28 -22.15
N ALA A 307 0.23 -12.77 -21.47
CA ALA A 307 -0.77 -11.89 -22.05
C ALA A 307 -0.57 -10.47 -21.55
N VAL A 308 -0.71 -9.49 -22.44
CA VAL A 308 -0.64 -8.07 -22.11
C VAL A 308 -2.00 -7.44 -22.36
N GLY A 309 -2.62 -6.91 -21.30
CA GLY A 309 -3.83 -6.11 -21.38
C GLY A 309 -3.52 -4.69 -21.84
N HIS A 310 -4.47 -4.06 -22.51
CA HIS A 310 -4.38 -2.66 -22.93
C HIS A 310 -5.58 -1.89 -22.37
N ARG A 311 -5.32 -0.76 -21.73
CA ARG A 311 -6.34 0.14 -21.22
C ARG A 311 -6.06 1.57 -21.67
N GLU A 312 -7.11 2.30 -22.00
CA GLU A 312 -7.06 3.74 -22.21
C GLU A 312 -7.84 4.44 -21.11
N ASP A 313 -7.34 5.61 -20.68
CA ASP A 313 -7.98 6.46 -19.68
C ASP A 313 -7.61 7.93 -19.94
N TYR A 314 -8.10 8.86 -19.12
CA TYR A 314 -7.71 10.26 -19.14
C TYR A 314 -6.90 10.61 -17.89
N ASP A 315 -5.89 11.45 -18.07
CA ASP A 315 -5.06 11.97 -16.99
C ASP A 315 -5.84 12.97 -16.14
N GLY A 316 -6.42 12.46 -15.06
CA GLY A 316 -7.22 13.23 -14.10
C GLY A 316 -6.40 13.94 -13.01
N TRP A 317 -5.06 13.79 -13.01
CA TRP A 317 -4.17 14.52 -12.12
C TRP A 317 -4.20 16.03 -12.37
#